data_AF-A0A5M6CU51-F1
#
_entry.id   AF-A0A5M6CU51-F1
#
_cell.length_a   1.000
_cell.length_b   1.000
_cell.length_c   1.000
_cell.angle_alpha   90.00
_cell.angle_beta   90.00
_cell.angle_gamma   90.00
#
_symmetry.space_group_name_H-M   'P 1'
#
loop_
_entity.id
_entity.type
_entity.pdbx_description
1 polymer ?
#
loop_
_entity_poly.entity_id
_entity_poly.type
_entity_poly.pdbx_seq_one_letter_code
_entity_poly.pdbx_strand_id
1 'polypeptide(L)'
;MRTSRFVIILRAMIVFYIIWTIIGWAFNTPINNKQWSPWFVLALSVGTILLYGGFGWVFVRIGMAILHGNDPEYHRFLRNGGDPYFASLPWPFNPDSRVTRVTGRQEPKTTFVPPADWLFQCPVCGARVEHRIDICWHCGYGSDGDSTAYFD
;
A
#
# COMPACT_ATOMS: atom_id res chain seq x y z
N MET A 1 -2.45 5.56 -10.08
CA MET A 1 -1.05 5.52 -9.64
C MET A 1 -1.02 5.13 -8.17
N ARG A 2 -0.17 4.18 -7.83
CA ARG A 2 0.10 3.76 -6.44
C ARG A 2 0.72 4.93 -5.67
N THR A 3 0.38 5.09 -4.40
CA THR A 3 1.04 6.07 -3.53
C THR A 3 2.53 5.75 -3.45
N SER A 4 3.39 6.76 -3.60
CA SER A 4 4.84 6.54 -3.54
C SER A 4 5.29 6.17 -2.12
N ARG A 5 6.34 5.36 -2.02
CA ARG A 5 6.93 4.96 -0.72
C ARG A 5 7.35 6.16 0.11
N PHE A 6 7.87 7.20 -0.55
CA PHE A 6 8.23 8.46 0.10
C PHE A 6 7.01 9.14 0.76
N VAL A 7 5.88 9.21 0.07
CA VAL A 7 4.64 9.79 0.64
C VAL A 7 4.12 8.96 1.81
N ILE A 8 4.21 7.62 1.73
CA ILE A 8 3.83 6.74 2.84
C ILE A 8 4.72 6.98 4.06
N ILE A 9 6.05 7.05 3.87
CA ILE A 9 7.02 7.33 4.94
C ILE A 9 6.74 8.70 5.57
N LEU A 10 6.50 9.73 4.76
CA LEU A 10 6.19 11.07 5.24
C LEU A 10 4.90 11.09 6.07
N ARG A 11 3.84 10.41 5.61
CA ARG A 11 2.59 10.26 6.38
C ARG A 11 2.84 9.56 7.70
N ALA A 12 3.62 8.48 7.70
CA ALA A 12 3.97 7.77 8.92
C ALA A 12 4.71 8.69 9.90
N MET A 13 5.70 9.47 9.43
CA MET A 13 6.40 10.45 10.27
C MET A 13 5.43 11.47 10.89
N ILE A 14 4.47 12.00 10.11
CA ILE A 14 3.47 12.94 10.62
C ILE A 14 2.56 12.30 11.67
N VAL A 15 2.05 11.09 11.41
CA VAL A 15 1.18 10.37 12.35
C VAL A 15 1.91 10.09 13.67
N PHE A 16 3.14 9.57 13.60
CA PHE A 16 3.93 9.31 14.81
C PHE A 16 4.30 10.60 15.53
N TYR A 17 4.60 11.69 14.82
CA TYR A 17 4.83 13.01 15.42
C TYR A 17 3.63 13.50 16.22
N ILE A 18 2.41 13.37 15.67
CA ILE A 18 1.17 13.74 16.36
C ILE A 18 1.00 12.88 17.62
N ILE A 19 1.16 11.55 17.51
CA ILE A 19 1.05 10.63 18.64
C ILE A 19 2.05 10.99 19.74
N TRP A 20 3.33 11.15 19.39
CA TRP A 20 4.38 11.49 20.34
C TRP A 20 4.23 12.90 20.93
N THR A 21 3.64 13.84 20.19
CA THR A 21 3.33 15.18 20.72
C THR A 21 2.25 15.10 21.80
N ILE A 22 1.19 14.32 21.57
CA ILE A 22 0.12 14.11 22.56
C ILE A 22 0.68 13.44 23.82
N ILE A 23 1.51 12.40 23.64
CA ILE A 23 2.21 11.73 24.74
C ILE A 23 3.12 12.72 25.47
N GLY A 24 3.98 13.44 24.75
CA GLY A 24 4.90 14.42 25.32
C GLY A 24 4.19 15.52 26.11
N TRP A 25 3.04 16.00 25.65
CA TRP A 25 2.21 16.94 26.39
C TRP A 25 1.72 16.33 27.71
N ALA A 26 1.16 15.11 27.67
CA ALA A 26 0.70 14.41 28.86
C ALA A 26 1.82 14.14 29.89
N PHE A 27 3.07 13.99 29.46
CA PHE A 27 4.23 13.83 30.35
C PHE A 27 4.82 15.15 30.85
N ASN A 28 4.85 16.19 30.02
CA ASN A 28 5.40 17.49 30.40
C ASN A 28 4.49 18.22 31.40
N THR A 29 3.16 18.14 31.24
CA THR A 29 2.19 18.92 32.03
C THR A 29 2.23 18.62 33.54
N PRO A 30 2.20 17.35 34.02
CA PRO A 30 2.12 17.07 35.45
C PRO A 30 3.39 17.46 36.24
N ILE A 31 4.55 17.47 35.56
CA ILE A 31 5.86 17.63 36.20
C ILE A 31 6.47 19.02 35.86
N ASN A 32 5.75 19.86 35.10
CA ASN A 32 6.22 21.15 34.61
C ASN A 32 7.63 21.08 33.97
N ASN A 33 7.91 19.99 33.24
CA ASN A 33 9.19 19.79 32.58
C ASN A 33 9.09 20.09 31.07
N LYS A 34 10.22 20.28 30.41
CA LYS A 34 10.30 20.55 28.96
C LYS A 34 11.09 19.46 28.22
N GLN A 35 11.16 18.27 28.80
CA GLN A 35 11.98 17.18 28.26
C GLN A 35 11.47 16.74 26.89
N TRP A 36 10.15 16.66 26.71
CA TRP A 36 9.52 16.35 25.44
C TRP A 36 9.33 17.61 24.60
N SER A 37 10.44 18.22 24.20
CA SER A 37 10.42 19.36 23.27
C SER A 37 9.96 18.92 21.86
N PRO A 38 9.42 19.82 21.03
CA PRO A 38 9.02 19.49 19.65
C PRO A 38 10.13 18.85 18.81
N TRP A 39 11.38 19.30 18.99
CA TRP A 39 12.53 18.76 18.27
C TRP A 39 12.90 17.34 18.72
N PHE A 40 12.81 17.08 20.03
CA PHE A 40 13.01 15.73 20.56
C PHE A 40 11.92 14.77 20.04
N VAL A 41 10.67 15.22 20.03
CA VAL A 41 9.54 14.47 19.48
C VAL A 41 9.72 14.20 17.97
N LEU A 42 10.20 15.17 17.20
CA LEU A 42 10.53 14.98 15.79
C LEU A 42 11.61 13.91 15.60
N ALA A 43 12.71 14.00 16.37
CA ALA A 43 13.79 13.02 16.32
C ALA A 43 13.30 11.61 16.68
N LEU A 44 12.47 11.47 17.74
CA LEU A 44 11.85 10.20 18.12
C LEU A 44 10.94 9.65 17.02
N SER A 45 10.17 10.51 16.35
CA SER A 45 9.27 10.10 15.28
C SER A 45 10.04 9.54 14.09
N VAL A 46 11.07 10.26 13.64
CA VAL A 46 11.97 9.81 12.56
C VAL A 46 12.68 8.51 12.97
N GLY A 47 13.22 8.45 14.19
CA GLY A 47 13.89 7.27 14.73
C GLY A 47 12.96 6.05 14.79
N THR A 48 11.71 6.24 15.19
CA THR A 48 10.69 5.16 15.23
C THR A 48 10.46 4.59 13.84
N ILE A 49 10.30 5.44 12.82
CA ILE A 49 10.09 5.00 11.44
C ILE A 49 11.32 4.31 10.87
N LEU A 50 12.52 4.85 11.09
CA LEU A 50 13.75 4.26 10.58
C LEU A 50 14.05 2.90 11.23
N LEU A 51 13.92 2.81 12.56
CA LEU A 51 14.17 1.58 13.28
C LEU A 51 13.05 0.58 13.03
N TYR A 52 11.84 0.82 13.54
CA TYR A 52 10.77 -0.18 13.46
C TYR A 52 10.25 -0.36 12.04
N GLY A 53 10.09 0.74 11.30
CA GLY A 53 9.64 0.67 9.92
C GLY A 53 10.69 0.07 8.98
N GLY A 54 11.97 0.44 9.17
CA GLY A 54 13.08 -0.14 8.42
C GLY A 54 13.28 -1.63 8.72
N PHE A 55 13.32 -2.01 10.01
CA PHE A 55 13.41 -3.42 10.41
C PHE A 55 12.20 -4.21 9.89
N GLY A 56 10.99 -3.70 10.07
CA GLY A 56 9.77 -4.35 9.57
C GLY A 56 9.80 -4.57 8.06
N TRP A 57 10.26 -3.57 7.29
CA TRP A 57 10.44 -3.71 5.85
C TRP A 57 11.44 -4.81 5.49
N VAL A 58 12.60 -4.87 6.15
CA VAL A 58 13.61 -5.93 5.93
C VAL A 58 13.02 -7.31 6.24
N PHE A 59 12.41 -7.48 7.41
CA PHE A 59 11.85 -8.76 7.84
C PHE A 59 10.75 -9.27 6.91
N VAL A 60 9.80 -8.40 6.54
CA VAL A 60 8.72 -8.77 5.61
C VAL A 60 9.28 -9.12 4.24
N ARG A 61 10.27 -8.35 3.74
CA ARG A 61 10.84 -8.60 2.42
C ARG A 61 11.61 -9.92 2.37
N ILE A 62 12.38 -10.23 3.41
CA ILE A 62 13.08 -11.51 3.54
C ILE A 62 12.08 -12.66 3.68
N GLY A 63 11.09 -12.53 4.57
CA GLY A 63 10.07 -13.56 4.78
C GLY A 63 9.30 -13.87 3.49
N MET A 64 8.87 -12.84 2.76
CA MET A 64 8.18 -13.03 1.47
C MET A 64 9.10 -13.63 0.40
N ALA A 65 10.39 -13.29 0.38
CA ALA A 65 11.34 -13.92 -0.52
C ALA A 65 11.57 -15.41 -0.19
N ILE A 66 11.57 -15.79 1.09
CA ILE A 66 11.69 -17.20 1.51
C ILE A 66 10.42 -17.98 1.13
N LEU A 67 9.24 -17.42 1.39
CA LEU A 67 7.97 -18.11 1.20
C LEU A 67 7.52 -18.16 -0.27
N HIS A 68 7.73 -17.07 -1.02
CA HIS A 68 7.21 -16.88 -2.38
C HIS A 68 8.29 -16.62 -3.42
N GLY A 69 9.57 -16.82 -3.08
CA GLY A 69 10.69 -16.51 -3.99
C GLY A 69 10.75 -17.33 -5.28
N ASN A 70 10.00 -18.43 -5.38
CA ASN A 70 9.87 -19.23 -6.60
C ASN A 70 8.54 -18.99 -7.32
N ASP A 71 7.68 -18.10 -6.82
CA ASP A 71 6.37 -17.82 -7.38
C ASP A 71 6.46 -16.76 -8.50
N PRO A 72 6.10 -17.09 -9.76
CA PRO A 72 6.08 -16.14 -10.87
C PRO A 72 5.19 -14.92 -10.62
N GLU A 73 4.10 -15.07 -9.86
CA GLU A 73 3.20 -13.97 -9.51
C GLU A 73 3.85 -13.00 -8.53
N TYR A 74 4.59 -13.50 -7.54
CA TYR A 74 5.36 -12.66 -6.61
C TYR A 74 6.41 -11.83 -7.36
N HIS A 75 7.14 -12.44 -8.30
CA HIS A 75 8.08 -11.71 -9.13
C HIS A 75 7.41 -10.66 -10.02
N ARG A 76 6.23 -10.97 -10.59
CA ARG A 76 5.45 -10.01 -11.37
C ARG A 76 5.00 -8.82 -10.51
N PHE A 77 4.53 -9.08 -9.30
CA PHE A 77 4.18 -8.06 -8.32
C PHE A 77 5.36 -7.12 -8.03
N LEU A 78 6.55 -7.66 -7.76
CA LEU A 78 7.76 -6.87 -7.52
C LEU A 78 8.18 -6.05 -8.74
N ARG A 79 8.16 -6.64 -9.95
CA ARG A 79 8.48 -5.93 -11.21
C ARG A 79 7.53 -4.76 -11.48
N ASN A 80 6.27 -4.90 -11.08
CA ASN A 80 5.26 -3.83 -11.15
C ASN A 80 5.38 -2.80 -10.00
N GLY A 81 6.57 -2.69 -9.37
CA GLY A 81 6.86 -1.76 -8.28
C GLY A 81 6.19 -2.13 -6.95
N GLY A 82 5.64 -3.34 -6.83
CA GLY A 82 5.05 -3.87 -5.61
C GLY A 82 6.07 -3.92 -4.48
N ASP A 83 5.59 -3.75 -3.25
CA ASP A 83 6.39 -3.98 -2.05
C ASP A 83 5.47 -4.56 -0.97
N PRO A 84 5.74 -5.77 -0.45
CA PRO A 84 4.81 -6.42 0.46
C PRO A 84 4.60 -5.65 1.76
N TYR A 85 5.65 -5.01 2.28
CA TYR A 85 5.58 -4.24 3.52
C TYR A 85 4.73 -2.98 3.31
N PHE A 86 5.03 -2.17 2.28
CA PHE A 86 4.23 -0.96 2.04
C PHE A 86 2.79 -1.28 1.63
N ALA A 87 2.54 -2.40 0.97
CA ALA A 87 1.20 -2.86 0.62
C ALA A 87 0.38 -3.30 1.84
N SER A 88 1.02 -3.84 2.88
CA SER A 88 0.33 -4.28 4.11
C SER A 88 -0.02 -3.13 5.07
N LEU A 89 0.59 -1.95 4.91
CA LEU A 89 0.31 -0.83 5.81
C LEU A 89 -1.15 -0.36 5.71
N PRO A 90 -1.87 -0.18 6.82
CA PRO A 90 -3.26 0.27 6.81
C PRO A 90 -3.36 1.77 6.54
N TRP A 91 -4.60 2.24 6.39
CA TRP A 91 -4.89 3.66 6.58
C TRP A 91 -4.55 4.05 8.03
N PRO A 92 -3.95 5.23 8.30
CA PRO A 92 -3.72 6.36 7.40
C PRO A 92 -2.40 6.34 6.60
N PHE A 93 -1.56 5.31 6.78
CA PHE A 93 -0.22 5.28 6.18
C PHE A 93 -0.28 5.05 4.66
N ASN A 94 -0.98 3.99 4.25
CA ASN A 94 -1.25 3.69 2.85
C ASN A 94 -2.77 3.70 2.62
N PRO A 95 -3.34 4.73 1.98
CA PRO A 95 -4.77 4.84 1.71
C PRO A 95 -5.18 4.17 0.39
N ASP A 96 -4.22 3.61 -0.36
CA ASP A 96 -4.53 2.95 -1.63
C ASP A 96 -5.54 1.82 -1.40
N SER A 97 -6.43 1.55 -2.35
CA SER A 97 -7.29 0.37 -2.29
C SER A 97 -6.47 -0.91 -2.40
N ARG A 98 -7.00 -2.05 -1.94
CA ARG A 98 -6.32 -3.35 -2.05
C ARG A 98 -5.88 -3.64 -3.48
N VAL A 99 -6.73 -3.32 -4.45
CA VAL A 99 -6.48 -3.46 -5.88
C VAL A 99 -5.27 -2.63 -6.30
N THR A 100 -5.26 -1.34 -5.95
CA THR A 100 -4.15 -0.44 -6.26
C THR A 100 -2.83 -0.92 -5.62
N ARG A 101 -2.89 -1.50 -4.42
CA ARG A 101 -1.71 -2.06 -3.74
C ARG A 101 -1.20 -3.32 -4.41
N VAL A 102 -2.07 -4.24 -4.81
CA VAL A 102 -1.67 -5.53 -5.41
C VAL A 102 -1.27 -5.33 -6.87
N THR A 103 -2.10 -4.67 -7.67
CA THR A 103 -1.91 -4.64 -9.13
C THR A 103 -1.21 -3.37 -9.62
N GLY A 104 -1.17 -2.31 -8.82
CA GLY A 104 -0.63 -1.00 -9.23
C GLY A 104 -1.57 -0.18 -10.12
N ARG A 105 -2.70 -0.77 -10.54
CA ARG A 105 -3.70 -0.08 -11.36
C ARG A 105 -4.73 0.62 -10.47
N GLN A 106 -5.22 1.78 -10.92
CA GLN A 106 -6.32 2.45 -10.22
C GLN A 106 -7.60 1.64 -10.40
N GLU A 107 -8.46 1.69 -9.40
CA GLU A 107 -9.84 1.31 -9.64
C GLU A 107 -10.47 2.28 -10.65
N PRO A 108 -11.26 1.77 -11.61
CA PRO A 108 -11.94 2.62 -12.56
C PRO A 108 -12.88 3.58 -11.81
N LYS A 109 -12.97 4.83 -12.26
CA LYS A 109 -13.90 5.81 -11.69
C LYS A 109 -15.30 5.54 -12.24
N THR A 110 -16.02 4.63 -11.58
CA THR A 110 -17.34 4.18 -12.00
C THR A 110 -18.32 4.23 -10.83
N THR A 111 -19.61 4.39 -11.14
CA THR A 111 -20.69 4.27 -10.15
C THR A 111 -20.90 2.83 -9.71
N PHE A 112 -20.53 1.87 -10.56
CA PHE A 112 -20.43 0.47 -10.20
C PHE A 112 -19.14 0.24 -9.41
N VAL A 113 -19.27 -0.23 -8.17
CA VAL A 113 -18.16 -0.72 -7.37
C VAL A 113 -18.16 -2.25 -7.49
N PRO A 114 -17.22 -2.84 -8.25
CA PRO A 114 -17.16 -4.29 -8.36
C PRO A 114 -16.88 -4.93 -6.99
N PRO A 115 -17.39 -6.15 -6.74
CA PRO A 115 -17.13 -6.91 -5.51
C PRO A 115 -15.64 -7.00 -5.16
N ALA A 116 -15.31 -6.94 -3.87
CA ALA A 116 -13.92 -6.85 -3.37
C ALA A 116 -13.07 -8.11 -3.64
N ASP A 117 -13.74 -9.23 -3.91
CA ASP A 117 -13.21 -10.54 -4.26
C ASP A 117 -12.89 -10.68 -5.76
N TRP A 118 -13.27 -9.72 -6.61
CA TRP A 118 -12.84 -9.68 -8.02
C TRP A 118 -11.36 -9.29 -8.11
N LEU A 119 -10.49 -10.29 -8.28
CA LEU A 119 -9.03 -10.13 -8.26
C LEU A 119 -8.43 -9.83 -9.65
N PHE A 120 -9.16 -10.10 -10.73
CA PHE A 120 -8.66 -9.90 -12.10
C PHE A 120 -8.95 -8.49 -12.60
N GLN A 121 -8.19 -8.05 -13.61
CA GLN A 121 -8.36 -6.73 -14.24
C GLN A 121 -8.37 -6.85 -15.75
N CYS A 122 -9.29 -6.13 -16.40
CA CYS A 122 -9.33 -5.98 -17.84
C CYS A 122 -7.99 -5.42 -18.36
N PRO A 123 -7.39 -6.01 -19.41
CA PRO A 123 -6.12 -5.57 -19.95
C PRO A 123 -6.22 -4.23 -20.67
N VAL A 124 -7.41 -3.89 -21.19
CA VAL A 124 -7.65 -2.64 -21.94
C VAL A 124 -7.92 -1.45 -21.03
N CYS A 125 -8.92 -1.54 -20.14
CA CYS A 125 -9.35 -0.39 -19.33
C CYS A 125 -8.95 -0.48 -17.85
N GLY A 126 -8.41 -1.61 -17.39
CA GLY A 126 -8.00 -1.81 -15.99
C GLY A 126 -9.15 -2.04 -15.00
N ALA A 127 -10.41 -2.10 -15.45
CA ALA A 127 -11.55 -2.41 -14.59
C ALA A 127 -11.44 -3.81 -13.97
N ARG A 128 -11.88 -3.98 -12.72
CA ARG A 128 -11.91 -5.31 -12.08
C ARG A 128 -12.94 -6.19 -12.77
N VAL A 129 -12.61 -7.47 -13.00
CA VAL A 129 -13.50 -8.47 -13.60
C VAL A 129 -13.51 -9.73 -12.73
N GLU A 130 -14.59 -10.52 -12.82
CA GLU A 130 -14.81 -11.71 -11.99
C GLU A 130 -13.84 -12.83 -12.36
N HIS A 131 -13.65 -13.08 -13.65
CA HIS A 131 -12.72 -14.06 -14.21
C HIS A 131 -11.75 -13.41 -15.20
N ARG A 132 -10.65 -14.11 -15.48
CA ARG A 132 -9.64 -13.68 -16.45
C ARG A 132 -10.18 -13.64 -17.90
N ILE A 133 -11.28 -14.31 -18.22
CA ILE A 133 -11.80 -14.42 -19.61
C ILE A 133 -13.25 -13.93 -19.67
N ASP A 134 -13.57 -12.87 -18.92
CA ASP A 134 -14.89 -12.25 -18.96
C ASP A 134 -14.95 -11.04 -19.88
N ILE A 135 -16.15 -10.78 -20.38
CA ILE A 135 -16.48 -9.52 -21.04
C ILE A 135 -16.38 -8.42 -20.00
N CYS A 136 -15.48 -7.47 -20.22
CA CYS A 136 -15.30 -6.34 -19.31
C CYS A 136 -16.57 -5.50 -19.25
N TRP A 137 -17.26 -5.49 -18.10
CA TRP A 137 -18.47 -4.69 -17.87
C TRP A 137 -18.26 -3.19 -18.11
N HIS A 138 -17.02 -2.68 -18.04
CA HIS A 138 -16.73 -1.27 -18.20
C HIS A 138 -16.48 -0.85 -19.66
N CYS A 139 -15.66 -1.60 -20.41
CA CYS A 139 -15.24 -1.22 -21.77
C CYS A 139 -15.64 -2.21 -22.85
N GLY A 140 -16.31 -3.31 -22.50
CA GLY A 140 -16.76 -4.34 -23.44
C GLY A 140 -15.67 -5.27 -23.99
N TYR A 141 -14.41 -5.13 -23.55
CA TYR A 141 -13.34 -6.02 -24.01
C TYR A 141 -13.70 -7.49 -23.80
N GLY A 142 -13.53 -8.33 -24.82
CA GLY A 142 -13.95 -9.74 -24.83
C GLY A 142 -15.34 -10.01 -25.42
N SER A 143 -16.12 -8.97 -25.76
CA SER A 143 -17.46 -9.14 -26.35
C SER A 143 -17.45 -9.76 -27.75
N ASP A 144 -16.33 -9.65 -28.45
CA ASP A 144 -16.07 -10.21 -29.78
C ASP A 144 -15.37 -11.59 -29.72
N GLY A 145 -15.16 -12.12 -28.52
CA GLY A 145 -14.39 -13.35 -28.28
C GLY A 145 -12.87 -13.14 -28.26
N ASP A 146 -12.38 -11.89 -28.36
CA ASP A 146 -10.96 -11.61 -28.21
C ASP A 146 -10.51 -11.77 -26.76
N SER A 147 -9.53 -12.64 -26.55
CA SER A 147 -8.87 -12.86 -25.26
C SER A 147 -7.35 -12.78 -25.36
N THR A 148 -6.82 -12.36 -26.52
CA THR A 148 -5.38 -12.35 -26.81
C THR A 148 -4.58 -11.56 -25.77
N ALA A 149 -5.08 -10.39 -25.35
CA ALA A 149 -4.42 -9.54 -24.36
C ALA A 149 -4.37 -10.13 -22.94
N TYR A 150 -5.00 -11.28 -22.67
CA TYR A 150 -4.84 -12.02 -21.42
C TYR A 150 -3.68 -13.03 -21.44
N PHE A 151 -3.18 -13.38 -22.63
CA PHE A 151 -2.13 -14.37 -22.83
C PHE A 151 -0.77 -13.78 -23.22
N ASP A 152 -0.72 -12.47 -23.50
CA ASP A 152 0.51 -11.68 -23.66
C ASP A 152 1.16 -11.30 -22.32
#